data_AF-A0AAU7Z6W7-F1
#
_entry.id   AF-A0AAU7Z6W7-F1
#
_cell.length_a   1.000
_cell.length_b   1.000
_cell.length_c   1.000
_cell.angle_alpha   90.00
_cell.angle_beta   90.00
_cell.angle_gamma   90.00
#
_symmetry.space_group_name_H-M   'P 1'
#
loop_
_entity.id
_entity.type
_entity.pdbx_description
1 polymer ?
#
loop_
_entity_poly.entity_id
_entity_poly.type
_entity_poly.pdbx_seq_one_letter_code
_entity_poly.pdbx_strand_id
1 'polypeptide(L)'
;MSVKGKMSRSSLGQVMPVHADPLGFKNASFRAVNQVTFSYRTNTDAAAALLPTELEIDENPKISGMFLSYGFTSVGPFREYIHIIHARFRGEEVGFVPHIFISNERGMLAGREREGYPKLLGDIAAERLRTDHDTAFPSRRFLVGARDLSPK
;
A
#
# COMPACT_ATOMS: atom_id res chain seq x y z
N MET A 1 -41.20 -4.14 30.32
CA MET A 1 -41.26 -2.92 29.49
C MET A 1 -40.42 -3.12 28.25
N SER A 2 -40.87 -2.66 27.08
CA SER A 2 -40.13 -2.76 25.80
C SER A 2 -39.64 -1.38 25.33
N VAL A 3 -38.46 -1.32 24.74
CA VAL A 3 -37.85 -0.08 24.19
C VAL A 3 -37.63 -0.22 22.68
N LYS A 4 -37.86 0.85 21.92
CA LYS A 4 -37.57 0.91 20.47
C LYS A 4 -36.10 1.25 20.21
N GLY A 5 -35.54 0.68 19.14
CA GLY A 5 -34.24 1.11 18.60
C GLY A 5 -34.26 2.57 18.13
N LYS A 6 -33.12 3.25 18.20
CA LYS A 6 -32.98 4.70 17.94
C LYS A 6 -32.23 5.05 16.65
N MET A 7 -31.74 4.06 15.91
CA MET A 7 -30.93 4.29 14.71
C MET A 7 -31.79 4.87 13.58
N SER A 8 -31.35 5.98 13.01
CA SER A 8 -31.97 6.65 11.86
C SER A 8 -30.97 6.77 10.70
N ARG A 9 -31.45 7.09 9.49
CA ARG A 9 -30.59 7.32 8.33
C ARG A 9 -29.51 8.39 8.56
N SER A 10 -29.83 9.44 9.33
CA SER A 10 -28.87 10.50 9.65
C SER A 10 -27.80 10.09 10.66
N SER A 11 -27.98 8.96 11.35
CA SER A 11 -27.01 8.40 12.30
C SER A 11 -26.12 7.31 11.70
N LEU A 12 -26.31 6.97 10.42
CA LEU A 12 -25.51 5.93 9.76
C LEU A 12 -24.14 6.46 9.32
N GLY A 13 -23.11 5.66 9.57
CA GLY A 13 -21.77 5.82 9.03
C GLY A 13 -21.69 5.66 7.52
N GLN A 14 -20.57 6.08 6.93
CA GLN A 14 -20.32 5.96 5.49
C GLN A 14 -19.84 4.56 5.10
N VAL A 15 -19.24 3.84 6.06
CA VAL A 15 -18.73 2.48 5.90
C VAL A 15 -19.28 1.57 7.00
N MET A 16 -19.09 0.27 6.82
CA MET A 16 -19.53 -0.71 7.81
C MET A 16 -18.59 -0.77 9.02
N PRO A 17 -19.13 -1.06 10.22
CA PRO A 17 -20.55 -1.16 10.54
C PRO A 17 -21.22 0.22 10.65
N VAL A 18 -22.45 0.35 10.14
CA VAL A 18 -23.17 1.64 10.03
C VAL A 18 -23.36 2.42 11.33
N HIS A 19 -23.22 1.80 12.50
CA HIS A 19 -23.38 2.47 13.80
C HIS A 19 -22.06 2.79 14.50
N ALA A 20 -20.94 2.40 13.89
CA ALA A 20 -19.60 2.61 14.40
C ALA A 20 -18.61 2.71 13.23
N ASP A 21 -18.74 3.77 12.44
CA ASP A 21 -17.87 4.05 11.30
C ASP A 21 -16.39 4.07 11.73
N PRO A 22 -15.57 3.10 11.28
CA PRO A 22 -14.17 3.03 11.69
C PRO A 22 -13.31 4.13 11.06
N LEU A 23 -13.75 4.84 10.01
CA LEU A 23 -12.94 5.86 9.34
C LEU A 23 -13.09 7.21 10.02
N GLY A 24 -14.32 7.70 10.22
CA GLY A 24 -14.56 8.91 11.00
C GLY A 24 -13.92 10.20 10.44
N PHE A 25 -13.51 10.23 9.16
CA PHE A 25 -12.98 11.42 8.50
C PHE A 25 -13.61 11.61 7.10
N LYS A 26 -13.85 12.87 6.73
CA LYS A 26 -14.32 13.22 5.38
C LYS A 26 -13.15 13.31 4.39
N ASN A 27 -12.14 14.12 4.71
CA ASN A 27 -10.92 14.29 3.93
C ASN A 27 -9.72 13.70 4.67
N ALA A 28 -8.89 12.93 3.98
CA ALA A 28 -7.67 12.37 4.55
C ALA A 28 -6.60 13.46 4.68
N SER A 29 -5.87 13.49 5.80
CA SER A 29 -4.68 14.31 5.99
C SER A 29 -3.48 13.40 6.22
N PHE A 30 -2.34 13.77 5.67
CA PHE A 30 -1.08 13.04 5.79
C PHE A 30 0.03 14.05 6.13
N ARG A 31 0.82 13.77 7.16
CA ARG A 31 1.92 14.64 7.61
C ARG A 31 3.11 13.82 8.06
N ALA A 32 4.28 14.47 8.12
CA ALA A 32 5.55 13.85 8.49
C ALA A 32 5.81 12.56 7.70
N VAL A 33 5.71 12.68 6.37
CA VAL A 33 5.88 11.57 5.44
C VAL A 33 7.35 11.41 5.12
N ASN A 34 7.91 10.27 5.47
CA ASN A 34 9.22 9.85 5.01
C ASN A 34 9.04 8.83 3.88
N GLN A 35 9.78 9.00 2.80
CA GLN A 35 9.65 8.18 1.60
C GLN A 35 11.02 7.80 1.06
N VAL A 36 11.15 6.54 0.65
CA VAL A 36 12.26 6.06 -0.18
C VAL A 36 11.66 5.38 -1.40
N THR A 37 12.05 5.85 -2.58
CA THR A 37 11.64 5.28 -3.86
C THR A 37 12.85 4.73 -4.58
N PHE A 38 12.74 3.52 -5.08
CA PHE A 38 13.70 2.95 -6.02
C PHE A 38 12.97 2.53 -7.30
N SER A 39 13.69 2.48 -8.41
CA SER A 39 13.15 2.00 -9.66
C SER A 39 14.10 1.01 -10.32
N TYR A 40 13.54 0.04 -11.02
CA TYR A 40 14.28 -0.98 -11.74
C TYR A 40 13.59 -1.34 -13.05
N ARG A 41 14.31 -2.05 -13.91
CA ARG A 41 13.79 -2.62 -15.16
C ARG A 41 13.55 -4.11 -14.94
N THR A 42 12.50 -4.66 -15.53
CA THR A 42 12.13 -6.07 -15.35
C THR A 42 11.72 -6.74 -16.66
N ASN A 43 11.45 -8.04 -16.61
CA ASN A 43 10.95 -8.81 -17.75
C ASN A 43 9.54 -8.34 -18.14
N THR A 44 9.33 -8.11 -19.44
CA THR A 44 8.07 -7.58 -19.98
C THR A 44 6.88 -8.50 -19.72
N ASP A 45 7.00 -9.80 -19.98
CA ASP A 45 5.89 -10.75 -19.82
C ASP A 45 5.45 -10.88 -18.36
N ALA A 46 6.41 -10.89 -17.43
CA ALA A 46 6.13 -10.93 -16.00
C ALA A 46 5.37 -9.67 -15.52
N ALA A 47 5.70 -8.49 -16.05
CA ALA A 47 4.98 -7.26 -15.74
C ALA A 47 3.59 -7.23 -16.39
N ALA A 48 3.49 -7.65 -17.66
CA ALA A 48 2.25 -7.69 -18.43
C ALA A 48 1.20 -8.61 -17.79
N ALA A 49 1.62 -9.73 -17.18
CA ALA A 49 0.73 -10.67 -16.50
C ALA A 49 -0.05 -10.06 -15.32
N LEU A 50 0.38 -8.90 -14.80
CA LEU A 50 -0.29 -8.20 -13.71
C LEU A 50 -1.20 -7.07 -14.18
N LEU A 51 -1.16 -6.71 -15.47
CA LEU A 51 -1.88 -5.56 -16.01
C LEU A 51 -3.27 -5.95 -16.55
N PRO A 52 -4.28 -5.08 -16.37
CA PRO A 52 -5.49 -5.09 -17.20
C PRO A 52 -5.14 -5.00 -18.69
N THR A 53 -5.96 -5.63 -19.53
CA THR A 53 -5.73 -5.70 -20.99
C THR A 53 -5.77 -4.35 -21.70
N GLU A 54 -6.31 -3.32 -21.06
CA GLU A 54 -6.41 -1.96 -21.56
C GLU A 54 -5.15 -1.11 -21.31
N LEU A 55 -4.19 -1.64 -20.55
CA LEU A 55 -2.93 -0.96 -20.26
C LEU A 55 -1.80 -1.51 -21.14
N GLU A 56 -0.95 -0.60 -21.58
CA GLU A 56 0.22 -0.89 -22.40
C GLU A 56 1.50 -0.59 -21.63
N ILE A 57 2.56 -1.34 -21.91
CA ILE A 57 3.91 -1.11 -21.38
C ILE A 57 4.95 -1.23 -22.49
N ASP A 58 6.08 -0.56 -22.31
CA ASP A 58 7.24 -0.72 -23.18
C ASP A 58 8.00 -2.03 -22.90
N GLU A 59 8.86 -2.43 -23.83
CA GLU A 59 9.86 -3.47 -23.57
C GLU A 59 10.77 -3.08 -22.39
N ASN A 60 11.13 -4.08 -21.57
CA ASN A 60 11.85 -3.88 -20.31
C ASN A 60 11.22 -2.75 -19.47
N PRO A 61 9.96 -2.91 -18.99
CA PRO A 61 9.24 -1.83 -18.36
C PRO A 61 9.92 -1.34 -17.09
N LYS A 62 9.72 -0.05 -16.80
CA LYS A 62 10.14 0.56 -15.53
C LYS A 62 9.14 0.19 -14.45
N ILE A 63 9.67 -0.21 -13.30
CA ILE A 63 8.92 -0.48 -12.10
C ILE A 63 9.45 0.43 -10.99
N SER A 64 8.56 0.94 -10.13
CA SER A 64 8.94 1.67 -8.93
C SER A 64 8.43 0.97 -7.68
N GLY A 65 9.32 0.78 -6.71
CA GLY A 65 8.96 0.41 -5.34
C GLY A 65 9.10 1.62 -4.43
N MET A 66 8.11 1.84 -3.57
CA MET A 66 8.10 2.96 -2.62
C MET A 66 7.88 2.43 -1.21
N PHE A 67 8.79 2.74 -0.30
CA PHE A 67 8.58 2.59 1.13
C PHE A 67 8.18 3.94 1.71
N LEU A 68 7.06 3.99 2.42
CA LEU A 68 6.53 5.19 3.05
C LEU A 68 6.32 4.96 4.54
N SER A 69 6.61 5.99 5.32
CA SER A 69 6.26 6.08 6.74
C SER A 69 5.53 7.38 6.98
N TYR A 70 4.27 7.27 7.38
CA TYR A 70 3.40 8.39 7.69
C TYR A 70 3.39 8.61 9.21
N GLY A 71 4.03 9.68 9.68
CA GLY A 71 4.04 10.02 11.11
C GLY A 71 2.68 10.45 11.66
N PHE A 72 1.80 10.98 10.81
CA PHE A 72 0.42 11.28 11.16
C PHE A 72 -0.51 11.10 9.96
N THR A 73 -1.65 10.45 10.19
CA THR A 73 -2.79 10.46 9.25
C THR A 73 -4.14 10.48 9.97
N SER A 74 -5.23 10.77 9.24
CA SER A 74 -6.61 10.69 9.77
C SER A 74 -7.00 9.31 10.33
N VAL A 75 -6.28 8.24 9.96
CA VAL A 75 -6.52 6.87 10.45
C VAL A 75 -5.47 6.39 11.46
N GLY A 76 -4.54 7.27 11.86
CA GLY A 76 -3.38 6.95 12.67
C GLY A 76 -2.10 6.78 11.83
N PRO A 77 -0.92 6.73 12.47
CA PRO A 77 0.34 6.53 11.76
C PRO A 77 0.39 5.13 11.15
N PHE A 78 1.03 5.01 9.98
CA PHE A 78 1.25 3.72 9.33
C PHE A 78 2.45 3.74 8.38
N ARG A 79 2.89 2.54 8.02
CA ARG A 79 3.90 2.31 6.99
C ARG A 79 3.26 1.62 5.81
N GLU A 80 3.79 1.89 4.63
CA GLU A 80 3.26 1.38 3.38
C GLU A 80 4.39 1.02 2.41
N TYR A 81 4.21 -0.08 1.68
CA TYR A 81 4.97 -0.36 0.48
C TYR A 81 4.03 -0.33 -0.73
N ILE A 82 4.40 0.45 -1.74
CA ILE A 82 3.65 0.57 -3.00
C ILE A 82 4.52 0.04 -4.12
N HIS A 83 3.94 -0.84 -4.93
CA HIS A 83 4.55 -1.34 -6.16
C HIS A 83 3.85 -0.70 -7.36
N ILE A 84 4.58 -0.04 -8.25
CA ILE A 84 4.03 0.70 -9.39
C ILE A 84 4.65 0.19 -10.69
N ILE A 85 3.80 -0.26 -11.60
CA ILE A 85 4.15 -0.54 -13.00
C ILE A 85 3.85 0.73 -13.81
N HIS A 86 4.86 1.30 -14.44
CA HIS A 86 4.68 2.46 -15.32
C HIS A 86 4.12 1.97 -16.65
N ALA A 87 2.93 2.44 -17.01
CA ALA A 87 2.15 1.96 -18.14
C ALA A 87 1.51 3.14 -18.90
N ARG A 88 0.76 2.82 -19.97
CA ARG A 88 -0.04 3.78 -20.73
C ARG A 88 -1.49 3.32 -20.80
N PHE A 89 -2.43 4.24 -20.57
CA PHE A 89 -3.85 4.03 -20.82
C PHE A 89 -4.29 4.96 -21.95
N ARG A 90 -4.66 4.40 -23.10
CA ARG A 90 -5.08 5.19 -24.28
C ARG A 90 -4.06 6.27 -24.68
N GLY A 91 -2.77 5.92 -24.61
CA GLY A 91 -1.66 6.81 -24.94
C GLY A 91 -1.15 7.70 -23.80
N GLU A 92 -1.89 7.82 -22.69
CA GLU A 92 -1.50 8.65 -21.54
C GLU A 92 -0.67 7.87 -20.52
N GLU A 93 0.42 8.45 -20.01
CA GLU A 93 1.26 7.83 -18.98
C GLU A 93 0.49 7.67 -17.65
N VAL A 94 0.51 6.46 -17.10
CA VAL A 94 -0.14 6.11 -15.83
C VAL A 94 0.74 5.20 -14.98
N GLY A 95 0.47 5.16 -13.67
CA GLY A 95 1.05 4.17 -12.76
C GLY A 95 -0.01 3.14 -12.37
N PHE A 96 0.14 1.89 -12.81
CA PHE A 96 -0.70 0.81 -12.32
C PHE A 96 -0.13 0.23 -11.03
N VAL A 97 -0.96 0.11 -10.00
CA VAL A 97 -0.55 -0.38 -8.69
C VAL A 97 -1.18 -1.75 -8.48
N PRO A 98 -0.46 -2.87 -8.72
CA PRO A 98 -1.03 -4.20 -8.53
C PRO A 98 -1.23 -4.54 -7.04
N HIS A 99 -0.34 -4.08 -6.16
CA HIS A 99 -0.38 -4.37 -4.73
C HIS A 99 0.15 -3.21 -3.90
N ILE A 100 -0.47 -3.02 -2.74
CA ILE A 100 0.05 -2.18 -1.66
C ILE A 100 0.05 -3.01 -0.37
N PHE A 101 1.16 -3.01 0.37
CA PHE A 101 1.19 -3.55 1.73
C PHE A 101 1.14 -2.40 2.73
N ILE A 102 0.26 -2.50 3.74
CA ILE A 102 0.06 -1.45 4.75
C ILE A 102 0.04 -2.04 6.15
N SER A 103 0.59 -1.33 7.13
CA SER A 103 0.64 -1.77 8.53
C SER A 103 -0.58 -1.38 9.37
N ASN A 104 -1.63 -0.81 8.77
CA ASN A 104 -2.78 -0.24 9.48
C ASN A 104 -4.09 -0.61 8.79
N GLU A 105 -4.96 -1.29 9.53
CA GLU A 105 -6.23 -1.81 9.02
C GLU A 105 -7.21 -0.70 8.62
N ARG A 106 -7.30 0.39 9.38
CA ARG A 106 -8.19 1.52 9.03
C ARG A 106 -7.76 2.19 7.73
N GLY A 107 -6.45 2.33 7.50
CA GLY A 107 -5.88 2.80 6.24
C GLY A 107 -6.06 1.82 5.09
N MET A 108 -6.04 0.51 5.37
CA MET A 108 -6.38 -0.53 4.40
C MET A 108 -7.84 -0.41 3.97
N LEU A 109 -8.75 -0.34 4.93
CA LEU A 109 -10.19 -0.22 4.71
C LEU A 109 -10.53 1.02 3.89
N ALA A 110 -10.05 2.19 4.31
CA ALA A 110 -10.25 3.43 3.58
C ALA A 110 -9.71 3.34 2.14
N GLY A 111 -8.50 2.81 1.98
CA GLY A 111 -7.87 2.67 0.67
C GLY A 111 -8.65 1.76 -0.28
N ARG A 112 -9.17 0.64 0.22
CA ARG A 112 -9.91 -0.33 -0.58
C ARG A 112 -11.32 0.14 -0.91
N GLU A 113 -12.08 0.59 0.10
CA GLU A 113 -13.52 0.83 -0.04
C GLU A 113 -13.85 2.21 -0.62
N ARG A 114 -13.03 3.22 -0.35
CA ARG A 114 -13.27 4.58 -0.86
C ARG A 114 -12.53 4.86 -2.15
N GLU A 115 -11.27 4.43 -2.22
CA GLU A 115 -10.34 4.86 -3.27
C GLU A 115 -9.98 3.73 -4.26
N GLY A 116 -10.35 2.47 -3.98
CA GLY A 116 -10.11 1.33 -4.87
C GLY A 116 -8.67 0.80 -4.91
N TYR A 117 -7.82 1.14 -3.94
CA TYR A 117 -6.43 0.65 -3.88
C TYR A 117 -6.35 -0.82 -3.44
N PRO A 118 -5.48 -1.65 -4.05
CA PRO A 118 -5.34 -3.08 -3.73
C PRO A 118 -4.46 -3.29 -2.49
N LYS A 119 -4.94 -2.81 -1.34
CA LYS A 119 -4.22 -2.89 -0.07
C LYS A 119 -4.38 -4.25 0.60
N LEU A 120 -3.27 -4.74 1.16
CA LEU A 120 -3.14 -5.92 2.00
C LEU A 120 -2.42 -5.54 3.31
N LEU A 121 -2.78 -6.18 4.42
CA LEU A 121 -2.03 -6.01 5.66
C LEU A 121 -0.64 -6.64 5.55
N GLY A 122 0.36 -5.93 6.05
CA GLY A 122 1.73 -6.42 6.11
C GLY A 122 2.55 -5.67 7.15
N ASP A 123 3.63 -6.30 7.62
CA ASP A 123 4.66 -5.61 8.37
C ASP A 123 5.69 -5.03 7.40
N ILE A 124 5.87 -3.72 7.46
CA ILE A 124 6.76 -2.96 6.57
C ILE A 124 7.68 -2.16 7.47
N ALA A 125 8.99 -2.24 7.26
CA ALA A 125 9.96 -1.39 7.95
C ALA A 125 10.95 -0.81 6.93
N ALA A 126 11.18 0.49 7.04
CA ALA A 126 12.24 1.20 6.32
C ALA A 126 12.91 2.13 7.31
N GLU A 127 14.10 1.75 7.74
CA GLU A 127 14.84 2.46 8.78
C GLU A 127 16.10 3.06 8.19
N ARG A 128 16.38 4.31 8.58
CA ARG A 128 17.67 4.91 8.28
C ARG A 128 18.70 4.26 9.21
N LEU A 129 19.55 3.42 8.63
CA LEU A 129 20.74 2.97 9.33
C LEU A 129 21.65 4.19 9.54
N ARG A 130 21.99 4.45 10.80
CA ARG A 130 23.09 5.36 11.12
C ARG A 130 24.38 4.55 10.94
N THR A 131 25.11 4.84 9.89
CA THR A 131 26.52 4.45 9.81
C THR A 131 27.30 5.52 10.55
N ASP A 132 27.53 5.31 11.83
CA ASP A 132 28.65 5.95 12.49
C ASP A 132 29.89 5.48 11.72
N HIS A 133 30.78 6.39 11.33
CA HIS A 133 31.90 6.14 10.41
C HIS A 133 32.94 5.09 10.90
N ASP A 134 32.62 4.28 11.92
CA ASP A 134 33.56 3.38 12.59
C ASP A 134 32.97 2.04 13.08
N THR A 135 31.80 1.60 12.58
CA THR A 135 31.29 0.26 12.93
C THR A 135 31.14 -0.64 11.71
N ALA A 136 31.99 -1.66 11.66
CA ALA A 136 31.91 -2.78 10.74
C ALA A 136 30.48 -3.35 10.74
N PHE A 137 29.90 -3.48 9.54
CA PHE A 137 28.64 -4.16 9.32
C PHE A 137 28.64 -5.53 10.02
N PRO A 138 27.80 -5.77 11.05
CA PRO A 138 27.54 -7.14 11.44
C PRO A 138 26.71 -7.76 10.33
N SER A 139 27.26 -8.78 9.70
CA SER A 139 26.69 -9.58 8.62
C SER A 139 25.39 -10.29 9.03
N ARG A 140 24.30 -9.54 9.22
CA ARG A 140 22.96 -10.11 9.19
C ARG A 140 22.56 -10.22 7.74
N ARG A 141 22.70 -11.43 7.19
CA ARG A 141 22.16 -11.85 5.90
C ARG A 141 20.75 -11.28 5.73
N PHE A 142 20.57 -10.39 4.76
CA PHE A 142 19.27 -10.19 4.14
C PHE A 142 18.94 -11.49 3.41
N LEU A 143 18.20 -12.38 4.06
CA LEU A 143 17.63 -13.56 3.42
C LEU A 143 16.21 -13.19 3.00
N VAL A 144 16.04 -12.71 1.77
CA VAL A 144 14.73 -12.75 1.10
C VAL A 144 14.50 -14.21 0.73
N GLY A 145 13.97 -14.98 1.68
CA GLY A 145 13.65 -16.38 1.48
C GLY A 145 12.34 -16.52 0.71
N ALA A 146 12.43 -16.66 -0.61
CA ALA A 146 11.43 -17.44 -1.33
C ALA A 146 11.59 -18.89 -0.86
N ARG A 147 10.64 -19.39 -0.05
CA ARG A 147 10.60 -20.82 0.27
C ARG A 147 10.23 -21.55 -1.01
N ASP A 148 11.21 -22.25 -1.55
CA ASP A 148 11.08 -23.22 -2.62
C ASP A 148 10.04 -24.28 -2.20
N LEU A 149 8.82 -24.17 -2.73
CA LEU A 149 7.78 -25.18 -2.62
C LEU A 149 7.91 -26.10 -3.83
N SER A 150 8.81 -27.07 -3.74
CA SER A 150 8.80 -28.23 -4.63
C SER A 150 7.67 -29.17 -4.20
N PRO A 151 6.81 -29.64 -5.13
CA PRO A 151 5.77 -30.59 -4.81
C PRO A 151 6.38 -31.97 -4.56
N LYS A 152 5.84 -32.68 -3.55
CA LYS A 152 6.05 -34.11 -3.37
C LYS A 152 5.17 -34.90 -4.33
#